data_AF-A0AA38NE23-F1
#
_entry.id   AF-A0AA38NE23-F1
#
_cell.length_a   1.000
_cell.length_b   1.000
_cell.length_c   1.000
_cell.angle_alpha   90.00
_cell.angle_beta   90.00
_cell.angle_gamma   90.00
#
_symmetry.space_group_name_H-M   'P 1'
#
loop_
_entity.id
_entity.type
_entity.pdbx_description
1 polymer ?
#
loop_
_entity_poly.entity_id
_entity_poly.type
_entity_poly.pdbx_seq_one_letter_code
_entity_poly.pdbx_strand_id
1 'polypeptide(L)'
;MDTRGVDSIFEFVSDEILDSDPFSHYHDTFEADISFTQQVPTAPNSCVGFPKSDGYDVDISDNNAALSISTAFHPSARWQSFPPNLTLLCSDSVLFYVHSQAVLKVSENFFGSLIPAHLSNVLPSLSPRRPITPSPSPPQTQKHPPNTLISIQEPSPVLNIILHAIYGLSCSHYAPSFETLSNAVDKLPSYGVNPKACIAPHTPLYTILLSHAPLLPLDVYILAAKHDLYDLAVSASPHLLSFQLSTITDDMAKAMGAKYLRKLFFLHIGRADALKRLLLQSPHPHAPTSDCTFADRRNLTRAWALASAYIAWDARPDISKSFLESALTPLTGLLTCGLCKKNLDDRIKDLVVQWSVVKRTI
;
A
#
# COMPACT_ATOMS: atom_id res chain seq x y z
N MET A 1 48.93 -7.47 27.21
CA MET A 1 47.61 -7.81 27.77
C MET A 1 47.05 -8.92 26.91
N ASP A 2 47.03 -10.11 27.48
CA ASP A 2 47.02 -11.41 26.82
C ASP A 2 45.75 -11.74 26.05
N THR A 3 45.92 -12.14 24.79
CA THR A 3 44.90 -12.74 23.91
C THR A 3 44.94 -14.27 23.92
N ARG A 4 45.45 -14.90 24.99
CA ARG A 4 45.65 -16.37 25.07
C ARG A 4 44.51 -17.15 25.75
N GLY A 5 43.33 -16.54 25.94
CA GLY A 5 42.21 -17.17 26.66
C GLY A 5 41.06 -17.71 25.80
N VAL A 6 40.96 -17.32 24.52
CA VAL A 6 39.83 -17.68 23.66
C VAL A 6 40.09 -18.92 22.80
N ASP A 7 41.35 -19.20 22.44
CA ASP A 7 41.69 -20.42 21.67
C ASP A 7 41.64 -21.69 22.54
N SER A 8 41.81 -21.59 23.86
CA SER A 8 41.80 -22.74 24.77
C SER A 8 40.39 -23.29 25.07
N ILE A 9 39.32 -22.58 24.67
CA ILE A 9 37.93 -23.06 24.77
C ILE A 9 37.52 -23.85 23.51
N PHE A 10 38.29 -23.74 22.42
CA PHE A 10 38.06 -24.48 21.17
C PHE A 10 38.77 -25.86 21.11
N GLU A 11 39.61 -26.19 22.09
CA GLU A 11 40.34 -27.46 22.10
C GLU A 11 39.65 -28.56 22.93
N PHE A 12 38.71 -28.21 23.83
CA PHE A 12 38.04 -29.18 24.72
C PHE A 12 36.68 -29.69 24.25
N VAL A 13 36.28 -29.38 23.01
CA VAL A 13 35.03 -29.87 22.40
C VAL A 13 35.28 -30.48 21.01
N SER A 14 36.54 -30.64 20.60
CA SER A 14 36.89 -31.02 19.22
C SER A 14 37.14 -32.51 18.98
N ASP A 15 37.05 -33.39 20.00
CA ASP A 15 37.45 -34.79 19.84
C ASP A 15 36.33 -35.82 19.64
N GLU A 16 35.06 -35.46 19.72
CA GLU A 16 33.99 -36.35 19.23
C GLU A 16 32.86 -35.52 18.60
N ILE A 17 32.46 -35.90 17.38
CA ILE A 17 31.46 -35.26 16.50
C ILE A 17 32.07 -34.28 15.46
N LEU A 18 33.01 -34.79 14.67
CA LEU A 18 33.12 -34.42 13.26
C LEU A 18 32.61 -35.60 12.43
N ASP A 19 31.37 -35.50 11.96
CA ASP A 19 30.92 -35.99 10.65
C ASP A 19 29.39 -35.89 10.57
N SER A 20 28.88 -34.67 10.41
CA SER A 20 27.68 -34.37 9.62
C SER A 20 27.28 -32.93 9.89
N ASP A 21 27.67 -32.03 8.98
CA ASP A 21 27.19 -30.66 8.93
C ASP A 21 25.79 -30.67 8.25
N PRO A 22 24.67 -30.49 8.98
CA PRO A 22 23.33 -30.70 8.40
C PRO A 22 22.82 -29.51 7.59
N PHE A 23 23.56 -28.40 7.51
CA PHE A 23 23.05 -27.10 7.03
C PHE A 23 23.77 -26.55 5.79
N SER A 24 24.53 -27.36 5.04
CA SER A 24 25.33 -26.90 3.89
C SER A 24 24.59 -26.81 2.53
N HIS A 25 23.29 -27.09 2.46
CA HIS A 25 22.55 -27.07 1.19
C HIS A 25 21.31 -26.18 1.21
N TYR A 26 21.47 -24.86 1.19
CA TYR A 26 20.46 -23.97 0.60
C TYR A 26 21.12 -22.75 -0.03
N HIS A 27 21.66 -22.95 -1.23
CA HIS A 27 21.89 -21.90 -2.22
C HIS A 27 21.49 -22.43 -3.60
N ASP A 28 20.80 -21.57 -4.35
CA ASP A 28 20.32 -21.69 -5.75
C ASP A 28 19.17 -22.63 -6.10
N THR A 29 18.02 -22.05 -6.49
CA THR A 29 17.71 -21.84 -7.92
C THR A 29 16.38 -21.08 -8.10
N PHE A 30 16.47 -19.94 -8.79
CA PHE A 30 15.41 -19.32 -9.57
C PHE A 30 15.36 -20.05 -10.92
N GLU A 31 14.19 -20.52 -11.38
CA GLU A 31 13.69 -20.30 -12.75
C GLU A 31 12.30 -20.94 -12.96
N ALA A 32 11.62 -20.43 -13.97
CA ALA A 32 10.18 -20.35 -14.18
C ALA A 32 9.52 -21.66 -14.66
N ASP A 33 8.20 -21.78 -14.40
CA ASP A 33 7.25 -22.09 -15.48
C ASP A 33 5.80 -21.75 -15.06
N ILE A 34 5.26 -20.67 -15.60
CA ILE A 34 3.82 -20.37 -15.54
C ILE A 34 3.36 -20.14 -16.99
N SER A 35 2.81 -21.21 -17.58
CA SER A 35 2.06 -21.14 -18.82
C SER A 35 0.61 -20.72 -18.54
N PHE A 36 0.27 -19.46 -18.81
CA PHE A 36 -1.12 -19.02 -18.97
C PHE A 36 -1.35 -18.60 -20.42
N THR A 37 -1.90 -19.50 -21.22
CA THR A 37 -2.54 -19.16 -22.49
C THR A 37 -3.92 -18.58 -22.19
N GLN A 38 -4.07 -17.26 -22.32
CA GLN A 38 -5.39 -16.62 -22.37
C GLN A 38 -5.45 -15.72 -23.60
N GLN A 39 -6.29 -16.14 -24.54
CA GLN A 39 -6.56 -15.45 -25.80
C GLN A 39 -7.10 -14.05 -25.55
N VAL A 40 -6.51 -13.06 -26.23
CA VAL A 40 -6.95 -11.67 -26.26
C VAL A 40 -8.06 -11.51 -27.30
N PRO A 41 -9.23 -10.96 -26.96
CA PRO A 41 -10.14 -10.43 -27.97
C PRO A 41 -9.63 -9.07 -28.46
N THR A 42 -9.30 -9.01 -29.75
CA THR A 42 -8.94 -7.79 -30.51
C THR A 42 -10.00 -6.70 -30.32
N ALA A 43 -9.57 -5.47 -30.01
CA ALA A 43 -10.45 -4.29 -30.04
C ALA A 43 -10.87 -3.97 -31.49
N PRO A 44 -12.11 -3.54 -31.77
CA PRO A 44 -12.52 -3.19 -33.12
C PRO A 44 -11.84 -1.90 -33.57
N ASN A 45 -11.26 -1.95 -34.77
CA ASN A 45 -10.75 -0.80 -35.51
C ASN A 45 -11.83 0.27 -35.66
N SER A 46 -11.68 1.41 -34.99
CA SER A 46 -12.43 2.63 -35.30
C SER A 46 -11.76 3.35 -36.47
N CYS A 47 -11.92 2.78 -37.67
CA CYS A 47 -11.63 3.42 -38.95
C CYS A 47 -12.76 3.04 -39.91
N VAL A 48 -13.85 3.82 -39.90
CA VAL A 48 -14.86 3.78 -40.96
C VAL A 48 -15.03 5.22 -41.45
N GLY A 49 -14.73 5.38 -42.74
CA GLY A 49 -14.56 6.67 -43.40
C GLY A 49 -15.85 7.44 -43.63
N PHE A 50 -15.68 8.75 -43.77
CA PHE A 50 -16.67 9.65 -44.35
C PHE A 50 -16.49 9.74 -45.87
N PRO A 51 -17.57 9.92 -46.63
CA PRO A 51 -17.54 9.98 -48.09
C PRO A 51 -16.91 11.29 -48.58
N LYS A 52 -16.15 11.18 -49.67
CA LYS A 52 -15.58 12.30 -50.42
C LYS A 52 -16.69 13.18 -51.00
N SER A 53 -16.59 14.49 -50.82
CA SER A 53 -17.23 15.47 -51.69
C SER A 53 -16.17 16.50 -52.11
N ASP A 54 -16.06 16.67 -53.42
CA ASP A 54 -15.06 17.49 -54.10
C ASP A 54 -15.20 18.98 -53.80
N GLY A 55 -14.05 19.68 -53.78
CA GLY A 55 -13.97 21.10 -54.11
C GLY A 55 -13.48 22.03 -52.99
N TYR A 56 -12.47 22.82 -53.35
CA TYR A 56 -11.92 24.01 -52.69
C TYR A 56 -10.84 23.77 -51.63
N ASP A 57 -9.59 23.80 -52.10
CA ASP A 57 -8.39 24.06 -51.29
C ASP A 57 -8.54 25.41 -50.56
N VAL A 58 -8.61 25.34 -49.24
CA VAL A 58 -8.29 26.45 -48.36
C VAL A 58 -7.25 25.90 -47.37
N ASP A 59 -5.98 26.18 -47.67
CA ASP A 59 -4.85 26.02 -46.75
C ASP A 59 -5.08 26.95 -45.56
N ILE A 60 -5.76 26.45 -44.53
CA ILE A 60 -5.65 26.97 -43.19
C ILE A 60 -4.75 26.00 -42.44
N SER A 61 -3.50 26.43 -42.28
CA SER A 61 -2.58 25.95 -41.26
C SER A 61 -3.17 26.22 -39.88
N ASP A 62 -4.18 25.46 -39.47
CA ASP A 62 -4.65 25.44 -38.09
C ASP A 62 -4.10 24.19 -37.44
N ASN A 63 -3.20 24.45 -36.49
CA ASN A 63 -2.74 23.53 -35.47
C ASN A 63 -3.95 23.18 -34.58
N ASN A 64 -4.92 22.47 -35.14
CA ASN A 64 -6.14 22.05 -34.47
C ASN A 64 -5.78 20.84 -33.61
N ALA A 65 -5.09 21.11 -32.49
CA ALA A 65 -4.86 20.12 -31.45
C ALA A 65 -6.23 19.53 -31.11
N ALA A 66 -6.49 18.30 -31.54
CA ALA A 66 -7.79 17.68 -31.42
C ALA A 66 -8.13 17.56 -29.92
N LEU A 67 -9.00 18.44 -29.45
CA LEU A 67 -9.47 18.44 -28.07
C LEU A 67 -10.16 17.11 -27.81
N SER A 68 -9.62 16.34 -26.86
CA SER A 68 -10.20 15.06 -26.46
C SER A 68 -11.11 15.24 -25.25
N ILE A 69 -12.09 14.35 -25.05
CA ILE A 69 -13.02 14.42 -23.92
C ILE A 69 -12.81 13.19 -23.04
N SER A 70 -12.80 13.38 -21.72
CA SER A 70 -12.70 12.29 -20.75
C SER A 70 -13.85 11.30 -20.89
N THR A 71 -13.54 10.00 -20.89
CA THR A 71 -14.54 8.91 -20.96
C THR A 71 -15.40 8.82 -19.70
N ALA A 72 -14.87 9.21 -18.53
CA ALA A 72 -15.64 9.24 -17.27
C ALA A 72 -16.37 10.56 -17.05
N PHE A 73 -15.74 11.68 -17.40
CA PHE A 73 -16.27 13.03 -17.14
C PHE A 73 -16.62 13.73 -18.46
N HIS A 74 -17.61 13.18 -19.16
CA HIS A 74 -18.16 13.72 -20.40
C HIS A 74 -19.49 14.49 -20.14
N PRO A 75 -19.99 15.32 -21.08
CA PRO A 75 -21.17 16.16 -20.86
C PRO A 75 -22.44 15.41 -20.47
N SER A 76 -22.54 14.14 -20.86
CA SER A 76 -23.71 13.28 -20.60
C SER A 76 -23.53 12.38 -19.38
N ALA A 77 -22.41 12.49 -18.66
CA ALA A 77 -22.15 11.69 -17.47
C ALA A 77 -23.10 12.11 -16.34
N ARG A 78 -23.87 11.15 -15.81
CA ARG A 78 -24.91 11.40 -14.79
C ARG A 78 -24.40 11.10 -13.39
N TRP A 79 -23.37 11.81 -12.95
CA TRP A 79 -22.85 11.69 -11.59
C TRP A 79 -23.72 12.39 -10.53
N GLN A 80 -24.51 13.38 -10.94
CA GLN A 80 -25.48 14.09 -10.10
C GLN A 80 -26.79 14.29 -10.85
N SER A 81 -27.85 14.72 -10.14
CA SER A 81 -29.18 14.93 -10.71
C SER A 81 -29.27 16.12 -11.69
N PHE A 82 -28.23 16.94 -11.77
CA PHE A 82 -28.12 18.11 -12.64
C PHE A 82 -26.92 17.96 -13.59
N PRO A 83 -26.94 18.61 -14.76
CA PRO A 83 -25.83 18.52 -15.71
C PRO A 83 -24.56 19.20 -15.17
N PRO A 84 -23.37 18.78 -15.64
CA PRO A 84 -22.12 19.44 -15.29
C PRO A 84 -22.14 20.92 -15.71
N ASN A 85 -21.63 21.79 -14.85
CA ASN A 85 -21.62 23.25 -15.02
C ASN A 85 -20.20 23.85 -15.03
N LEU A 86 -19.17 22.99 -14.96
CA LEU A 86 -17.77 23.36 -14.93
C LEU A 86 -17.00 22.49 -15.93
N THR A 87 -16.10 23.09 -16.70
CA THR A 87 -15.24 22.37 -17.65
C THR A 87 -13.78 22.61 -17.27
N LEU A 88 -13.03 21.53 -17.03
CA LEU A 88 -11.60 21.58 -16.76
C LEU A 88 -10.84 21.13 -18.01
N LEU A 89 -9.82 21.88 -18.41
CA LEU A 89 -8.93 21.59 -19.53
C LEU A 89 -7.55 21.22 -18.99
N CYS A 90 -7.14 19.96 -19.17
CA CYS A 90 -5.81 19.48 -18.78
C CYS A 90 -4.70 20.00 -19.71
N SER A 91 -3.45 19.85 -19.27
CA SER A 91 -2.26 20.23 -20.05
C SER A 91 -2.07 19.40 -21.33
N ASP A 92 -2.61 18.18 -21.38
CA ASP A 92 -2.65 17.31 -22.56
C ASP A 92 -3.91 17.50 -23.42
N SER A 93 -4.60 18.63 -23.27
CA SER A 93 -5.75 19.03 -24.09
C SER A 93 -6.97 18.11 -23.98
N VAL A 94 -7.14 17.46 -22.83
CA VAL A 94 -8.34 16.68 -22.49
C VAL A 94 -9.32 17.50 -21.66
N LEU A 95 -10.59 17.50 -22.06
CA LEU A 95 -11.69 18.17 -21.38
C LEU A 95 -12.41 17.25 -20.39
N PHE A 96 -12.66 17.77 -19.20
CA PHE A 96 -13.39 17.11 -18.12
C PHE A 96 -14.61 17.96 -17.74
N TYR A 97 -15.80 17.37 -17.86
CA TYR A 97 -17.07 18.00 -17.49
C TYR A 97 -17.46 17.57 -16.09
N VAL A 98 -17.47 18.54 -15.16
CA VAL A 98 -17.66 18.30 -13.73
C VAL A 98 -18.69 19.26 -13.13
N HIS A 99 -19.02 19.03 -11.87
CA HIS A 99 -20.03 19.76 -11.14
C HIS A 99 -19.33 20.62 -10.08
N SER A 100 -19.45 21.94 -10.18
CA SER A 100 -18.79 22.88 -9.27
C SER A 100 -19.13 22.58 -7.81
N GLN A 101 -20.39 22.23 -7.52
CA GLN A 101 -20.84 21.89 -6.17
C GLN A 101 -20.17 20.62 -5.62
N ALA A 102 -19.90 19.62 -6.46
CA ALA A 102 -19.20 18.40 -6.02
C ALA A 102 -17.77 18.73 -5.59
N VAL A 103 -17.07 19.51 -6.41
CA VAL A 103 -15.68 19.93 -6.17
C VAL A 103 -15.59 20.84 -4.96
N LEU A 104 -16.47 21.84 -4.85
CA LEU A 104 -16.50 22.79 -3.73
C LEU A 104 -16.94 22.16 -2.40
N LYS A 105 -17.68 21.05 -2.41
CA LYS A 105 -18.03 20.32 -1.18
C LYS A 105 -16.80 19.70 -0.51
N VAL A 106 -15.80 19.32 -1.31
CA VAL A 106 -14.61 18.59 -0.85
C VAL A 106 -13.38 19.50 -0.75
N SER A 107 -13.32 20.56 -1.58
CA SER A 107 -12.20 21.51 -1.61
C SER A 107 -12.41 22.66 -0.62
N GLU A 108 -11.42 22.90 0.23
CA GLU A 108 -11.41 24.00 1.21
C GLU A 108 -10.83 25.31 0.64
N ASN A 109 -10.22 25.29 -0.55
CA ASN A 109 -9.53 26.43 -1.15
C ASN A 109 -10.10 26.83 -2.53
N PHE A 110 -11.36 26.49 -2.81
CA PHE A 110 -12.01 26.74 -4.10
C PHE A 110 -11.25 26.12 -5.30
N PHE A 111 -10.72 24.92 -5.09
CA PHE A 111 -9.95 24.15 -6.06
C PHE A 111 -8.71 24.93 -6.55
N GLY A 112 -7.92 25.43 -5.61
CA GLY A 112 -6.73 26.26 -5.88
C GLY A 112 -7.08 27.71 -6.27
N SER A 113 -8.19 28.26 -5.77
CA SER A 113 -8.78 29.54 -6.18
C SER A 113 -9.16 29.62 -7.66
N LEU A 114 -9.24 28.47 -8.35
CA LEU A 114 -9.58 28.39 -9.76
C LEU A 114 -11.09 28.51 -9.98
N ILE A 115 -11.90 28.02 -9.03
CA ILE A 115 -13.36 28.11 -9.11
C ILE A 115 -13.81 29.44 -8.49
N PRO A 116 -14.46 30.34 -9.25
CA PRO A 116 -14.91 31.61 -8.71
C PRO A 116 -15.91 31.44 -7.55
N ALA A 117 -15.73 32.20 -6.47
CA ALA A 117 -16.61 32.14 -5.29
C ALA A 117 -18.09 32.49 -5.59
N HIS A 118 -18.40 33.17 -6.70
CA HIS A 118 -19.80 33.41 -7.06
C HIS A 118 -20.56 32.12 -7.44
N LEU A 119 -19.85 31.05 -7.82
CA LEU A 119 -20.44 29.74 -8.10
C LEU A 119 -20.74 28.93 -6.82
N SER A 120 -20.21 29.31 -5.66
CA SER A 120 -20.55 28.68 -4.37
C SER A 120 -21.87 29.16 -3.78
N ASN A 121 -22.35 30.34 -4.20
CA ASN A 121 -23.58 30.96 -3.70
C ASN A 121 -24.85 30.51 -4.42
N VAL A 122 -24.74 29.61 -5.41
CA VAL A 122 -25.90 28.99 -6.07
C VAL A 122 -26.37 27.77 -5.26
N LEU A 123 -26.70 28.00 -3.98
CA LEU A 123 -27.71 27.17 -3.33
C LEU A 123 -29.06 27.55 -3.96
N PRO A 124 -29.97 26.60 -4.25
CA PRO A 124 -31.33 26.96 -4.63
C PRO A 124 -31.98 27.63 -3.41
N SER A 125 -31.93 28.97 -3.39
CA SER A 125 -32.64 29.78 -2.42
C SER A 125 -34.13 29.52 -2.58
N LEU A 126 -34.66 28.70 -1.66
CA LEU A 126 -36.07 28.74 -1.29
C LEU A 126 -36.30 30.08 -0.58
N SER A 127 -36.61 31.12 -1.35
CA SER A 127 -37.14 32.37 -0.81
C SER A 127 -38.52 32.69 -1.39
N PRO A 128 -39.39 33.34 -0.61
CA PRO A 128 -40.84 33.25 -0.77
C PRO A 128 -41.35 34.09 -1.93
N ARG A 129 -42.35 33.56 -2.64
CA ARG A 129 -43.16 34.27 -3.64
C ARG A 129 -43.55 35.67 -3.15
N ARG A 130 -43.19 36.70 -3.92
CA ARG A 130 -43.89 37.99 -3.93
C ARG A 130 -44.64 38.17 -5.27
N PRO A 131 -45.81 38.83 -5.25
CA PRO A 131 -46.79 38.73 -6.33
C PRO A 131 -46.51 39.66 -7.52
N ILE A 132 -46.53 39.03 -8.69
CA ILE A 132 -47.04 39.43 -10.01
C ILE A 132 -47.45 40.90 -10.19
N THR A 133 -46.73 41.61 -11.06
CA THR A 133 -47.30 42.64 -11.95
C THR A 133 -46.87 42.32 -13.40
N PRO A 134 -47.77 42.41 -14.40
CA PRO A 134 -47.45 42.05 -15.77
C PRO A 134 -46.91 43.28 -16.53
N SER A 135 -45.70 43.17 -17.08
CA SER A 135 -45.16 44.11 -18.07
C SER A 135 -44.59 43.31 -19.25
N PRO A 136 -44.87 43.66 -20.51
CA PRO A 136 -44.53 42.83 -21.66
C PRO A 136 -43.18 43.23 -22.26
N SER A 137 -42.21 42.31 -22.27
CA SER A 137 -41.04 42.28 -23.18
C SER A 137 -40.16 41.04 -22.88
N PRO A 138 -39.28 40.63 -23.81
CA PRO A 138 -39.49 39.71 -24.93
C PRO A 138 -38.94 38.27 -24.59
N PRO A 139 -38.89 37.28 -25.51
CA PRO A 139 -38.86 35.87 -25.15
C PRO A 139 -37.57 35.44 -24.44
N GLN A 140 -37.77 34.60 -23.43
CA GLN A 140 -36.75 33.93 -22.64
C GLN A 140 -35.84 33.07 -23.53
N THR A 141 -34.64 33.56 -23.84
CA THR A 141 -33.52 32.64 -24.01
C THR A 141 -33.07 32.24 -22.60
N GLN A 142 -33.40 31.02 -22.19
CA GLN A 142 -32.70 30.34 -21.10
C GLN A 142 -31.23 30.24 -21.51
N LYS A 143 -30.45 31.27 -21.17
CA LYS A 143 -28.99 31.20 -21.19
C LYS A 143 -28.63 30.20 -20.10
N HIS A 144 -28.34 28.96 -20.48
CA HIS A 144 -27.54 28.08 -19.65
C HIS A 144 -26.34 28.90 -19.15
N PRO A 145 -26.02 28.87 -17.84
CA PRO A 145 -24.85 29.60 -17.34
C PRO A 145 -23.64 29.18 -18.21
N PRO A 146 -22.80 30.13 -18.64
CA PRO A 146 -21.67 29.80 -19.48
C PRO A 146 -20.82 28.75 -18.75
N ASN A 147 -20.65 27.57 -19.37
CA ASN A 147 -19.73 26.56 -18.86
C ASN A 147 -18.39 27.24 -18.62
N THR A 148 -18.03 27.39 -17.35
CA THR A 148 -16.78 28.05 -16.98
C THR A 148 -15.67 27.09 -17.35
N LEU A 149 -14.80 27.51 -18.27
CA LEU A 149 -13.64 26.73 -18.70
C LEU A 149 -12.42 27.15 -17.87
N ILE A 150 -11.80 26.19 -17.18
CA ILE A 150 -10.62 26.38 -16.34
C ILE A 150 -9.49 25.51 -16.88
N SER A 151 -8.31 26.10 -17.08
CA SER A 151 -7.11 25.33 -17.45
C SER A 151 -6.39 24.81 -16.20
N ILE A 152 -5.95 23.56 -16.27
CA ILE A 152 -5.30 22.77 -15.23
C ILE A 152 -3.92 22.34 -15.74
N GLN A 153 -2.90 22.38 -14.89
CA GLN A 153 -1.51 22.07 -15.30
C GLN A 153 -1.24 20.56 -15.37
N GLU A 154 -2.05 19.77 -14.69
CA GLU A 154 -1.91 18.35 -14.51
C GLU A 154 -2.30 17.59 -15.79
N PRO A 155 -1.58 16.51 -16.11
CA PRO A 155 -1.94 15.65 -17.23
C PRO A 155 -3.24 14.91 -16.93
N SER A 156 -3.96 14.48 -17.97
CA SER A 156 -5.27 13.84 -17.83
C SER A 156 -5.31 12.63 -16.89
N PRO A 157 -4.31 11.74 -16.79
CA PRO A 157 -4.39 10.59 -15.87
C PRO A 157 -4.39 11.02 -14.40
N VAL A 158 -3.63 12.07 -14.06
CA VAL A 158 -3.54 12.62 -12.71
C VAL A 158 -4.84 13.34 -12.34
N LEU A 159 -5.35 14.21 -13.23
CA LEU A 159 -6.62 14.90 -12.97
C LEU A 159 -7.79 13.90 -12.87
N ASN A 160 -7.79 12.86 -13.72
CA ASN A 160 -8.81 11.82 -13.67
C ASN A 160 -8.87 11.16 -12.28
N ILE A 161 -7.73 10.78 -11.70
CA ILE A 161 -7.67 10.19 -10.35
C ILE A 161 -8.17 11.19 -9.30
N ILE A 162 -7.75 12.46 -9.37
CA ILE A 162 -8.21 13.51 -8.44
C ILE A 162 -9.73 13.65 -8.49
N LEU A 163 -10.33 13.69 -9.68
CA LEU A 163 -11.77 13.79 -9.84
C LEU A 163 -12.49 12.52 -9.35
N HIS A 164 -11.97 11.33 -9.65
CA HIS A 164 -12.51 10.09 -9.10
C HIS A 164 -12.48 10.10 -7.55
N ALA A 165 -11.43 10.64 -6.94
CA ALA A 165 -11.32 10.80 -5.48
C ALA A 165 -12.39 11.77 -4.92
N ILE A 166 -12.61 12.90 -5.58
CA ILE A 166 -13.60 13.92 -5.18
C ILE A 166 -15.04 13.36 -5.28
N TYR A 167 -15.32 12.59 -6.33
CA TYR A 167 -16.64 11.99 -6.54
C TYR A 167 -16.84 10.68 -5.77
N GLY A 168 -15.80 10.15 -5.11
CA GLY A 168 -15.86 8.86 -4.42
C GLY A 168 -16.03 7.65 -5.36
N LEU A 169 -15.53 7.76 -6.60
CA LEU A 169 -15.65 6.74 -7.63
C LEU A 169 -14.39 5.88 -7.73
N SER A 170 -14.56 4.61 -8.11
CA SER A 170 -13.40 3.76 -8.43
C SER A 170 -12.74 4.17 -9.73
N CYS A 171 -11.41 4.15 -9.76
CA CYS A 171 -10.59 4.32 -10.97
C CYS A 171 -9.86 3.02 -11.36
N SER A 172 -10.23 1.87 -10.78
CA SER A 172 -9.52 0.60 -10.95
C SER A 172 -9.54 0.07 -12.39
N HIS A 173 -10.61 0.35 -13.13
CA HIS A 173 -10.77 -0.06 -14.53
C HIS A 173 -9.82 0.66 -15.49
N TYR A 174 -9.24 1.79 -15.08
CA TYR A 174 -8.20 2.48 -15.83
C TYR A 174 -6.79 1.92 -15.58
N ALA A 175 -6.65 0.99 -14.62
CA ALA A 175 -5.38 0.39 -14.21
C ALA A 175 -4.24 1.42 -14.06
N PRO A 176 -4.44 2.49 -13.26
CA PRO A 176 -3.43 3.53 -13.12
C PRO A 176 -2.14 2.96 -12.49
N SER A 177 -0.99 3.45 -12.96
CA SER A 177 0.29 3.11 -12.34
C SER A 177 0.37 3.68 -10.91
N PHE A 178 1.20 3.07 -10.06
CA PHE A 178 1.44 3.59 -8.71
C PHE A 178 2.03 5.01 -8.74
N GLU A 179 2.91 5.31 -9.70
CA GLU A 179 3.47 6.65 -9.87
C GLU A 179 2.37 7.69 -10.15
N THR A 180 1.42 7.37 -11.03
CA THR A 180 0.29 8.26 -11.33
C THR A 180 -0.61 8.46 -10.11
N LEU A 181 -0.87 7.40 -9.34
CA LEU A 181 -1.62 7.47 -8.09
C LEU A 181 -0.91 8.35 -7.04
N SER A 182 0.38 8.13 -6.82
CA SER A 182 1.22 8.91 -5.91
C SER A 182 1.21 10.40 -6.29
N ASN A 183 1.43 10.71 -7.56
CA ASN A 183 1.40 12.08 -8.09
C ASN A 183 0.02 12.73 -7.91
N ALA A 184 -1.07 11.99 -8.12
CA ALA A 184 -2.42 12.50 -7.88
C ALA A 184 -2.68 12.83 -6.41
N VAL A 185 -2.28 11.93 -5.49
CA VAL A 185 -2.42 12.14 -4.04
C VAL A 185 -1.58 13.34 -3.57
N ASP A 186 -0.37 13.50 -4.10
CA ASP A 186 0.51 14.63 -3.83
C ASP A 186 -0.09 15.99 -4.22
N LYS A 187 -0.96 16.01 -5.24
CA LYS A 187 -1.62 17.22 -5.76
C LYS A 187 -2.94 17.54 -5.07
N LEU A 188 -3.57 16.60 -4.37
CA LEU A 188 -4.83 16.84 -3.66
C LEU A 188 -4.79 18.08 -2.74
N PRO A 189 -3.74 18.28 -1.90
CA PRO A 189 -3.66 19.47 -1.05
C PRO A 189 -3.58 20.79 -1.82
N SER A 190 -2.94 20.81 -3.00
CA SER A 190 -2.91 22.00 -3.87
C SER A 190 -4.30 22.43 -4.32
N TYR A 191 -5.18 21.45 -4.53
CA TYR A 191 -6.60 21.64 -4.83
C TYR A 191 -7.49 21.81 -3.60
N GLY A 192 -6.90 21.95 -2.41
CA GLY A 192 -7.63 22.09 -1.14
C GLY A 192 -8.42 20.86 -0.74
N VAL A 193 -8.13 19.71 -1.37
CA VAL A 193 -8.75 18.43 -1.05
C VAL A 193 -7.87 17.75 0.00
N ASN A 194 -8.44 17.46 1.16
CA ASN A 194 -7.72 16.76 2.21
C ASN A 194 -7.54 15.28 1.85
N PRO A 195 -6.30 14.76 1.66
CA PRO A 195 -6.06 13.37 1.31
C PRO A 195 -6.69 12.37 2.30
N LYS A 196 -6.74 12.72 3.59
CA LYS A 196 -7.32 11.85 4.64
C LYS A 196 -8.82 11.63 4.47
N ALA A 197 -9.54 12.61 3.91
CA ALA A 197 -10.97 12.49 3.67
C ALA A 197 -11.27 11.59 2.46
N CYS A 198 -10.39 11.61 1.45
CA CYS A 198 -10.56 10.85 0.21
C CYS A 198 -9.95 9.45 0.24
N ILE A 199 -9.01 9.18 1.16
CA ILE A 199 -8.26 7.92 1.26
C ILE A 199 -8.52 7.28 2.62
N ALA A 200 -9.79 6.95 2.86
CA ALA A 200 -10.21 6.20 4.04
C ALA A 200 -10.46 4.71 3.68
N PRO A 201 -10.43 3.77 4.64
CA PRO A 201 -10.55 2.33 4.36
C PRO A 201 -11.77 1.88 3.52
N HIS A 202 -12.84 2.67 3.52
CA HIS A 202 -14.08 2.41 2.76
C HIS A 202 -14.08 3.04 1.35
N THR A 203 -13.02 3.76 0.98
CA THR A 203 -12.95 4.49 -0.28
C THR A 203 -12.28 3.66 -1.38
N PRO A 204 -12.69 3.80 -2.64
CA PRO A 204 -12.08 3.06 -3.74
C PRO A 204 -10.58 3.37 -3.94
N LEU A 205 -10.19 4.62 -3.70
CA LEU A 205 -8.79 5.04 -3.85
C LEU A 205 -7.87 4.36 -2.82
N TYR A 206 -8.36 4.17 -1.59
CA TYR A 206 -7.66 3.38 -0.58
C TYR A 206 -7.45 1.93 -1.03
N THR A 207 -8.50 1.29 -1.55
CA THR A 207 -8.43 -0.11 -2.00
C THR A 207 -7.41 -0.30 -3.13
N ILE A 208 -7.36 0.63 -4.09
CA ILE A 208 -6.37 0.61 -5.18
C ILE A 208 -4.96 0.80 -4.64
N LEU A 209 -4.72 1.80 -3.79
CA LEU A 209 -3.40 2.04 -3.21
C LEU A 209 -2.91 0.82 -2.41
N LEU A 210 -3.81 0.19 -1.64
CA LEU A 210 -3.50 -1.00 -0.87
C LEU A 210 -3.17 -2.21 -1.77
N SER A 211 -3.77 -2.33 -2.95
CA SER A 211 -3.47 -3.42 -3.89
C SER A 211 -2.01 -3.41 -4.38
N HIS A 212 -1.33 -2.26 -4.33
CA HIS A 212 0.09 -2.15 -4.65
C HIS A 212 1.02 -2.51 -3.47
N ALA A 213 0.52 -2.62 -2.24
CA ALA A 213 1.35 -2.85 -1.06
C ALA A 213 2.17 -4.16 -1.09
N PRO A 214 1.70 -5.28 -1.66
CA PRO A 214 2.54 -6.48 -1.75
C PRO A 214 3.74 -6.34 -2.70
N LEU A 215 3.63 -5.49 -3.72
CA LEU A 215 4.67 -5.30 -4.76
C LEU A 215 5.58 -4.12 -4.45
N LEU A 216 5.02 -3.03 -3.94
CA LEU A 216 5.69 -1.76 -3.63
C LEU A 216 5.41 -1.34 -2.18
N PRO A 217 5.75 -2.18 -1.18
CA PRO A 217 5.35 -1.95 0.21
C PRO A 217 5.92 -0.65 0.78
N LEU A 218 7.14 -0.30 0.41
CA LEU A 218 7.83 0.86 0.91
C LEU A 218 7.30 2.15 0.30
N ASP A 219 7.04 2.16 -1.01
CA ASP A 219 6.50 3.34 -1.69
C ASP A 219 5.09 3.66 -1.19
N VAL A 220 4.24 2.63 -1.02
CA VAL A 220 2.90 2.79 -0.43
C VAL A 220 3.01 3.31 1.00
N TYR A 221 3.93 2.78 1.80
CA TYR A 221 4.16 3.26 3.17
C TYR A 221 4.68 4.70 3.23
N ILE A 222 5.60 5.09 2.34
CA ILE A 222 6.11 6.45 2.22
C ILE A 222 5.00 7.41 1.81
N LEU A 223 4.20 7.07 0.80
CA LEU A 223 3.07 7.87 0.37
C LEU A 223 2.06 8.06 1.51
N ALA A 224 1.74 6.98 2.22
CA ALA A 224 0.87 7.04 3.38
C ALA A 224 1.44 7.95 4.47
N ALA A 225 2.74 7.83 4.75
CA ALA A 225 3.41 8.61 5.77
C ALA A 225 3.49 10.11 5.42
N LYS A 226 3.80 10.45 4.16
CA LYS A 226 3.89 11.81 3.64
C LYS A 226 2.61 12.61 3.84
N HIS A 227 1.46 11.96 3.69
CA HIS A 227 0.12 12.56 3.86
C HIS A 227 -0.54 12.21 5.21
N ASP A 228 0.21 11.59 6.13
CA ASP A 228 -0.26 11.12 7.44
C ASP A 228 -1.51 10.23 7.39
N LEU A 229 -1.60 9.37 6.36
CA LEU A 229 -2.64 8.37 6.14
C LEU A 229 -2.39 7.12 7.00
N TYR A 230 -2.72 7.23 8.28
CA TYR A 230 -2.37 6.22 9.27
C TYR A 230 -2.87 4.80 8.93
N ASP A 231 -4.13 4.64 8.53
CA ASP A 231 -4.73 3.33 8.25
C ASP A 231 -4.03 2.62 7.08
N LEU A 232 -3.67 3.38 6.04
CA LEU A 232 -2.95 2.85 4.88
C LEU A 232 -1.53 2.41 5.28
N ALA A 233 -0.85 3.21 6.12
CA ALA A 233 0.46 2.87 6.64
C ALA A 233 0.42 1.60 7.53
N VAL A 234 -0.64 1.45 8.34
CA VAL A 234 -0.87 0.24 9.15
C VAL A 234 -1.05 -0.97 8.24
N SER A 235 -1.88 -0.88 7.20
CA SER A 235 -2.11 -1.99 6.26
C SER A 235 -0.89 -2.34 5.40
N ALA A 236 -0.03 -1.36 5.06
CA ALA A 236 1.21 -1.61 4.31
C ALA A 236 2.32 -2.22 5.18
N SER A 237 2.38 -1.87 6.47
CA SER A 237 3.50 -2.24 7.36
C SER A 237 3.84 -3.74 7.49
N PRO A 238 2.91 -4.71 7.43
CA PRO A 238 3.25 -6.14 7.49
C PRO A 238 4.11 -6.60 6.31
N HIS A 239 3.98 -5.95 5.16
CA HIS A 239 4.75 -6.26 3.96
C HIS A 239 6.19 -5.74 4.04
N LEU A 240 6.48 -4.88 5.02
CA LEU A 240 7.83 -4.37 5.28
C LEU A 240 8.61 -5.23 6.27
N LEU A 241 8.03 -6.28 6.87
CA LEU A 241 8.74 -7.07 7.88
C LEU A 241 9.99 -7.76 7.32
N SER A 242 9.99 -8.15 6.05
CA SER A 242 11.17 -8.71 5.37
C SER A 242 12.09 -7.63 4.75
N PHE A 243 11.70 -6.35 4.84
CA PHE A 243 12.45 -5.25 4.25
C PHE A 243 13.69 -4.93 5.07
N GLN A 244 14.82 -4.73 4.39
CA GLN A 244 16.09 -4.40 5.03
C GLN A 244 16.16 -2.90 5.34
N LEU A 245 16.03 -2.53 6.62
CA LEU A 245 16.01 -1.12 7.03
C LEU A 245 17.28 -0.32 6.67
N SER A 246 18.41 -0.97 6.40
CA SER A 246 19.66 -0.31 6.01
C SER A 246 19.63 0.28 4.59
N THR A 247 18.66 -0.10 3.76
CA THR A 247 18.53 0.41 2.39
C THR A 247 17.72 1.70 2.31
N ILE A 248 17.17 2.18 3.43
CA ILE A 248 16.45 3.45 3.50
C ILE A 248 17.43 4.60 3.29
N THR A 249 17.22 5.37 2.22
CA THR A 249 18.00 6.59 1.95
C THR A 249 17.49 7.79 2.73
N ASP A 250 18.30 8.84 2.83
CA ASP A 250 17.92 10.09 3.48
C ASP A 250 16.67 10.73 2.84
N ASP A 251 16.54 10.65 1.51
CA ASP A 251 15.38 11.18 0.79
C ASP A 251 14.09 10.43 1.16
N MET A 252 14.18 9.10 1.28
CA MET A 252 13.06 8.26 1.70
C MET A 252 12.68 8.54 3.16
N ALA A 253 13.68 8.67 4.04
CA ALA A 253 13.49 9.02 5.44
C ALA A 253 12.84 10.40 5.60
N LYS A 254 13.24 11.37 4.78
CA LYS A 254 12.63 12.71 4.73
C LYS A 254 11.19 12.66 4.23
N ALA A 255 10.92 11.87 3.18
CA ALA A 255 9.58 11.73 2.61
C ALA A 255 8.58 11.09 3.58
N MET A 256 8.97 10.04 4.31
CA MET A 256 8.10 9.42 5.32
C MET A 256 8.00 10.23 6.62
N GLY A 257 9.04 10.99 6.94
CA GLY A 257 9.14 11.78 8.17
C GLY A 257 9.43 10.95 9.42
N ALA A 258 9.94 11.62 10.46
CA ALA A 258 10.44 10.99 11.68
C ALA A 258 9.39 10.14 12.43
N LYS A 259 8.11 10.53 12.37
CA LYS A 259 7.02 9.82 13.07
C LYS A 259 6.84 8.41 12.53
N TYR A 260 6.76 8.25 11.21
CA TYR A 260 6.54 6.96 10.56
C TYR A 260 7.84 6.16 10.47
N LEU A 261 8.98 6.81 10.23
CA LEU A 261 10.29 6.16 10.32
C LEU A 261 10.49 5.49 11.68
N ARG A 262 10.26 6.22 12.77
CA ARG A 262 10.34 5.66 14.13
C ARG A 262 9.39 4.47 14.31
N LYS A 263 8.15 4.58 13.84
CA LYS A 263 7.17 3.48 13.93
C LYS A 263 7.66 2.21 13.22
N LEU A 264 8.22 2.34 12.02
CA LEU A 264 8.76 1.22 11.25
C LEU A 264 9.95 0.56 11.97
N PHE A 265 10.91 1.34 12.46
CA PHE A 265 12.05 0.80 13.21
C PHE A 265 11.61 0.09 14.50
N PHE A 266 10.71 0.69 15.27
CA PHE A 266 10.21 0.09 16.50
C PHE A 266 9.39 -1.19 16.24
N LEU A 267 8.71 -1.30 15.09
CA LEU A 267 8.07 -2.54 14.68
C LEU A 267 9.10 -3.66 14.48
N HIS A 268 10.17 -3.40 13.73
CA HIS A 268 11.22 -4.40 13.48
C HIS A 268 11.96 -4.78 14.76
N ILE A 269 12.43 -3.79 15.52
CA ILE A 269 13.15 -3.99 16.78
C ILE A 269 12.26 -4.71 17.79
N GLY A 270 11.01 -4.25 17.96
CA GLY A 270 10.07 -4.82 18.92
C GLY A 270 9.72 -6.28 18.60
N ARG A 271 9.58 -6.63 17.32
CA ARG A 271 9.36 -8.02 16.90
C ARG A 271 10.60 -8.90 17.11
N ALA A 272 11.79 -8.43 16.73
CA ALA A 272 13.02 -9.18 16.94
C ALA A 272 13.29 -9.41 18.44
N ASP A 273 13.08 -8.39 19.27
CA ASP A 273 13.21 -8.49 20.73
C ASP A 273 12.15 -9.42 21.36
N ALA A 274 10.90 -9.36 20.88
CA ALA A 274 9.87 -10.32 21.28
C ALA A 274 10.27 -11.76 20.94
N LEU A 275 10.81 -12.02 19.75
CA LEU A 275 11.27 -13.34 19.36
C LEU A 275 12.38 -13.86 20.30
N LYS A 276 13.38 -13.01 20.59
CA LYS A 276 14.48 -13.36 21.53
C LYS A 276 13.94 -13.73 22.91
N ARG A 277 12.98 -12.95 23.43
CA ARG A 277 12.32 -13.25 24.72
C ARG A 277 11.59 -14.59 24.73
N LEU A 278 10.92 -14.93 23.63
CA LEU A 278 10.22 -16.22 23.51
C LEU A 278 11.25 -17.38 23.48
N LEU A 279 12.32 -17.26 22.71
CA LEU A 279 13.35 -18.29 22.58
C LEU A 279 14.13 -18.55 23.89
N LEU A 280 14.27 -17.53 24.74
CA LEU A 280 14.93 -17.65 26.05
C LEU A 280 14.25 -18.64 27.01
N GLN A 281 12.94 -18.88 26.85
CA GLN A 281 12.21 -19.80 27.73
C GLN A 281 12.40 -21.24 27.28
N SER A 282 13.16 -22.02 28.07
CA SER A 282 13.39 -23.43 27.83
C SER A 282 12.15 -24.29 28.11
N PRO A 283 12.07 -25.52 27.54
CA PRO A 283 11.05 -26.50 27.91
C PRO A 283 11.07 -26.78 29.42
N HIS A 284 9.88 -26.95 30.02
CA HIS A 284 9.79 -27.23 31.45
C HIS A 284 10.38 -28.61 31.78
N PRO A 285 11.23 -28.72 32.82
CA PRO A 285 11.72 -30.01 33.27
C PRO A 285 10.59 -30.81 33.92
N HIS A 286 10.60 -32.13 33.73
CA HIS A 286 9.72 -33.03 34.46
C HIS A 286 10.42 -33.64 35.68
N ALA A 287 9.61 -34.22 36.57
CA ALA A 287 10.10 -34.96 37.74
C ALA A 287 10.98 -36.16 37.30
N PRO A 288 12.02 -36.53 38.08
CA PRO A 288 12.90 -37.65 37.73
C PRO A 288 12.11 -38.96 37.53
N THR A 289 12.45 -39.71 36.49
CA THR A 289 11.88 -41.03 36.19
C THR A 289 13.01 -42.04 36.04
N SER A 290 12.73 -43.33 36.16
CA SER A 290 13.73 -44.40 35.94
C SER A 290 14.41 -44.31 34.56
N ASP A 291 13.66 -43.81 33.57
CA ASP A 291 14.06 -43.82 32.16
C ASP A 291 14.59 -42.46 31.69
N CYS A 292 14.82 -41.51 32.62
CA CYS A 292 15.32 -40.17 32.28
C CYS A 292 16.14 -39.58 33.43
N THR A 293 17.44 -39.45 33.18
CA THR A 293 18.40 -38.94 34.16
C THR A 293 18.41 -37.41 34.21
N PHE A 294 19.10 -36.86 35.21
CA PHE A 294 19.42 -35.42 35.22
C PHE A 294 20.26 -35.01 34.01
N ALA A 295 21.16 -35.88 33.52
CA ALA A 295 21.99 -35.60 32.36
C ALA A 295 21.14 -35.44 31.09
N ASP A 296 20.16 -36.32 30.86
CA ASP A 296 19.26 -36.25 29.70
C ASP A 296 18.47 -34.94 29.68
N ARG A 297 17.93 -34.53 30.84
CA ARG A 297 17.21 -33.26 31.00
C ARG A 297 18.12 -32.05 30.76
N ARG A 298 19.36 -32.10 31.27
CA ARG A 298 20.35 -31.04 31.05
C ARG A 298 20.76 -30.94 29.59
N ASN A 299 20.91 -32.08 28.90
CA ASN A 299 21.23 -32.12 27.48
C ASN A 299 20.12 -31.49 26.64
N LEU A 300 18.84 -31.76 26.94
CA LEU A 300 17.71 -31.07 26.29
C LEU A 300 17.79 -29.55 26.49
N THR A 301 18.01 -29.08 27.73
CA THR A 301 18.13 -27.64 27.99
C THR A 301 19.29 -27.00 27.22
N ARG A 302 20.43 -27.70 27.10
CA ARG A 302 21.59 -27.22 26.33
C ARG A 302 21.30 -27.21 24.82
N ALA A 303 20.68 -28.26 24.29
CA ALA A 303 20.30 -28.35 22.89
C ALA A 303 19.29 -27.26 22.51
N TRP A 304 18.29 -27.01 23.37
CA TRP A 304 17.38 -25.87 23.22
C TRP A 304 18.14 -24.55 23.24
N ALA A 305 19.01 -24.33 24.22
CA ALA A 305 19.77 -23.08 24.33
C ALA A 305 20.61 -22.81 23.08
N LEU A 306 21.24 -23.86 22.51
CA LEU A 306 22.02 -23.77 21.29
C LEU A 306 21.14 -23.43 20.08
N ALA A 307 20.05 -24.17 19.86
CA ALA A 307 19.13 -23.92 18.76
C ALA A 307 18.51 -22.51 18.84
N SER A 308 18.06 -22.12 20.04
CA SER A 308 17.54 -20.79 20.32
C SER A 308 18.57 -19.69 20.10
N ALA A 309 19.84 -19.91 20.44
CA ALA A 309 20.91 -18.95 20.18
C ALA A 309 21.13 -18.73 18.68
N TYR A 310 21.13 -19.79 17.86
CA TYR A 310 21.25 -19.67 16.40
C TYR A 310 20.10 -18.88 15.78
N ILE A 311 18.85 -19.16 16.20
CA ILE A 311 17.68 -18.43 15.71
C ILE A 311 17.70 -16.97 16.22
N ALA A 312 18.13 -16.74 17.46
CA ALA A 312 18.18 -15.41 18.06
C ALA A 312 19.30 -14.52 17.48
N TRP A 313 20.38 -15.13 16.99
CA TRP A 313 21.50 -14.43 16.35
C TRP A 313 21.05 -13.71 15.08
N ASP A 314 20.31 -14.42 14.21
CA ASP A 314 19.68 -13.85 13.01
C ASP A 314 18.18 -13.60 13.24
N ALA A 315 17.82 -13.01 14.38
CA ALA A 315 16.43 -12.74 14.72
C ALA A 315 15.81 -11.69 13.76
N ARG A 316 15.22 -12.17 12.67
CA ARG A 316 14.51 -11.33 11.71
C ARG A 316 13.03 -11.19 12.06
N PRO A 317 12.41 -10.01 11.84
CA PRO A 317 11.03 -9.78 12.21
C PRO A 317 10.01 -10.50 11.29
N ASP A 318 10.47 -11.01 10.15
CA ASP A 318 9.70 -11.77 9.15
C ASP A 318 9.67 -13.29 9.38
N ILE A 319 10.41 -13.82 10.37
CA ILE A 319 10.46 -15.25 10.67
C ILE A 319 9.04 -15.84 10.75
N SER A 320 8.81 -16.87 9.94
CA SER A 320 7.52 -17.54 9.85
C SER A 320 7.32 -18.54 10.99
N LYS A 321 6.05 -18.84 11.27
CA LYS A 321 5.67 -19.86 12.27
C LYS A 321 6.19 -21.24 11.89
N SER A 322 6.05 -21.59 10.60
CA SER A 322 6.50 -22.86 10.05
C SER A 322 8.01 -23.01 10.12
N PHE A 323 8.77 -21.94 9.92
CA PHE A 323 10.23 -21.96 10.11
C PHE A 323 10.60 -22.34 11.54
N LEU A 324 10.01 -21.67 12.55
CA LEU A 324 10.30 -21.96 13.96
C LEU A 324 9.97 -23.40 14.35
N GLU A 325 8.81 -23.89 13.90
CA GLU A 325 8.41 -25.27 14.13
C GLU A 325 9.38 -26.26 13.48
N SER A 326 9.71 -26.05 12.20
CA SER A 326 10.65 -26.90 11.45
C SER A 326 12.08 -26.88 12.00
N ALA A 327 12.53 -25.75 12.53
CA ALA A 327 13.88 -25.60 13.08
C ALA A 327 14.03 -26.30 14.44
N LEU A 328 12.96 -26.37 15.24
CA LEU A 328 13.00 -26.90 16.61
C LEU A 328 12.52 -28.36 16.70
N THR A 329 11.67 -28.83 15.79
CA THR A 329 11.16 -30.22 15.77
C THR A 329 12.27 -31.30 15.71
N PRO A 330 13.41 -31.11 15.00
CA PRO A 330 14.49 -32.09 14.99
C PRO A 330 15.04 -32.43 16.38
N LEU A 331 14.92 -31.52 17.35
CA LEU A 331 15.32 -31.77 18.74
C LEU A 331 14.52 -32.92 19.38
N THR A 332 13.27 -33.14 18.96
CA THR A 332 12.44 -34.26 19.43
C THR A 332 13.00 -35.61 18.98
N GLY A 333 13.68 -35.66 17.83
CA GLY A 333 14.35 -36.85 17.32
C GLY A 333 15.57 -37.28 18.14
N LEU A 334 16.23 -36.34 18.81
CA LEU A 334 17.40 -36.58 19.67
C LEU A 334 17.04 -37.10 21.06
N LEU A 335 15.75 -37.14 21.40
CA LEU A 335 15.26 -37.56 22.72
C LEU A 335 14.79 -39.02 22.68
N THR A 336 15.04 -39.75 23.76
CA THR A 336 14.51 -41.11 23.97
C THR A 336 13.34 -41.11 24.96
N CYS A 337 13.35 -40.24 25.97
CA CYS A 337 12.29 -40.10 26.97
C CYS A 337 11.01 -39.49 26.39
N GLY A 338 9.87 -40.20 26.51
CA GLY A 338 8.57 -39.73 26.03
C GLY A 338 8.05 -38.45 26.71
N LEU A 339 8.40 -38.23 27.98
CA LEU A 339 7.99 -37.02 28.72
C LEU A 339 8.81 -35.79 28.31
N CYS A 340 10.11 -35.95 28.05
CA CYS A 340 10.93 -34.90 27.44
C CYS A 340 10.41 -34.50 26.06
N LYS A 341 10.05 -35.48 25.21
CA LYS A 341 9.45 -35.22 23.89
C LYS A 341 8.17 -34.41 24.02
N LYS A 342 7.25 -34.85 24.89
CA LYS A 342 5.99 -34.14 25.13
C LYS A 342 6.22 -32.71 25.61
N ASN A 343 7.07 -32.49 26.61
CA ASN A 343 7.34 -31.16 27.14
C ASN A 343 8.00 -30.23 26.10
N LEU A 344 8.85 -30.79 25.24
CA LEU A 344 9.45 -30.07 24.12
C LEU A 344 8.39 -29.70 23.06
N ASP A 345 7.58 -30.65 22.62
CA ASP A 345 6.51 -30.41 21.65
C ASP A 345 5.49 -29.39 22.17
N ASP A 346 5.10 -29.49 23.44
CA ASP A 346 4.21 -28.53 24.09
C ASP A 346 4.86 -27.12 24.13
N ARG A 347 6.18 -27.04 24.40
CA ARG A 347 6.91 -25.77 24.37
C ARG A 347 7.01 -25.19 22.97
N ILE A 348 7.27 -26.00 21.94
CA ILE A 348 7.32 -25.55 20.54
C ILE A 348 5.96 -25.00 20.12
N LYS A 349 4.87 -25.72 20.43
CA LYS A 349 3.51 -25.25 20.15
C LYS A 349 3.20 -23.92 20.83
N ASP A 350 3.51 -23.81 22.13
CA ASP A 350 3.32 -22.57 22.88
C ASP A 350 4.14 -21.41 22.28
N LEU A 351 5.40 -21.65 21.91
CA LEU A 351 6.25 -20.67 21.24
C LEU A 351 5.65 -20.20 19.90
N VAL A 352 5.17 -21.13 19.07
CA VAL A 352 4.55 -20.82 17.77
C VAL A 352 3.26 -20.01 17.95
N VAL A 353 2.44 -20.36 18.94
CA VAL A 353 1.21 -19.64 19.28
C VAL A 353 1.56 -18.23 19.77
N GLN A 354 2.48 -18.09 20.72
CA GLN A 354 2.90 -16.79 21.25
C GLN A 354 3.50 -15.91 20.14
N TRP A 355 4.34 -16.46 19.28
CA TRP A 355 4.90 -15.75 18.13
C TRP A 355 3.83 -15.27 17.14
N SER A 356 2.77 -16.05 16.95
CA SER A 356 1.67 -15.70 16.05
C SER A 356 0.89 -14.46 16.47
N VAL A 357 0.84 -14.18 17.78
CA VAL A 357 0.11 -13.05 18.37
C VAL A 357 0.99 -11.79 18.44
N VAL A 358 2.32 -11.91 18.27
CA VAL A 358 3.22 -10.76 18.28
C VAL A 358 2.82 -9.78 17.16
N LYS A 359 2.66 -8.51 17.54
CA LYS A 359 2.25 -7.40 16.67
C LYS A 359 3.02 -7.40 15.34
N ARG A 360 2.30 -7.39 14.21
CA ARG A 360 2.85 -7.39 12.83
C ARG A 360 2.72 -6.05 12.10
N THR A 361 2.12 -5.06 12.75
CA THR A 361 1.82 -3.73 12.18
C THR A 361 2.36 -2.62 13.09
N ILE A 362 2.51 -1.41 12.55
CA ILE A 362 2.95 -0.21 13.32
C ILE A 362 1.98 0.27 14.39
#